data_AF-A0A845S8A6-F1
#
_entry.id   AF-A0A845S8A6-F1
#
_cell.length_a   1.000
_cell.length_b   1.000
_cell.length_c   1.000
_cell.angle_alpha   90.00
_cell.angle_beta   90.00
_cell.angle_gamma   90.00
#
_symmetry.space_group_name_H-M   'P 1'
#
loop_
_entity.id
_entity.type
_entity.pdbx_description
1 polymer ?
#
loop_
_entity_poly.entity_id
_entity_poly.type
_entity_poly.pdbx_seq_one_letter_code
_entity_poly.pdbx_strand_id
1 'polypeptide(L)'
;MNKTIALVDDDRNILTSVSMALENEGFKVQTYLDGESAYIGMTRNPPDLAVIDLKMPKMNGEELLEKLRKKSSIPVILLTSKDD
;
A
#
# COMPACT_ATOMS: atom_id res chain seq x y z
N MET A 1 -0.36 -18.22 10.64
CA MET A 1 0.03 -17.64 9.34
C MET A 1 0.25 -16.15 9.56
N ASN A 2 1.38 -15.61 9.13
CA ASN A 2 1.64 -14.17 9.25
C ASN A 2 0.78 -13.43 8.22
N LYS A 3 0.04 -12.42 8.67
CA LYS A 3 -0.76 -11.55 7.83
C LYS A 3 0.16 -10.70 6.95
N THR A 4 -0.24 -10.48 5.70
CA THR A 4 0.56 -9.72 4.71
C THR A 4 -0.06 -8.35 4.51
N ILE A 5 0.75 -7.30 4.62
CA ILE A 5 0.35 -5.91 4.42
C ILE A 5 1.07 -5.38 3.18
N ALA A 6 0.30 -4.84 2.23
CA ALA A 6 0.86 -4.05 1.15
C ALA A 6 1.02 -2.60 1.61
N LEU A 7 2.18 -2.00 1.38
CA LEU A 7 2.48 -0.62 1.67
C LEU A 7 2.85 0.08 0.35
N VAL A 8 2.16 1.16 0.02
CA VAL A 8 2.31 1.89 -1.25
C VAL A 8 2.56 3.35 -0.93
N ASP A 9 3.76 3.84 -1.28
CA ASP A 9 4.21 5.21 -1.02
C ASP A 9 5.38 5.50 -1.98
N ASP A 10 5.47 6.70 -2.56
CA ASP A 10 6.58 7.05 -3.46
C ASP A 10 7.86 7.48 -2.70
N ASP A 11 7.76 7.72 -1.39
CA ASP A 11 8.89 7.95 -0.49
C ASP A 11 9.46 6.63 0.07
N ARG A 12 10.67 6.30 -0.38
CA ARG A 12 11.44 5.13 0.10
C ARG A 12 11.70 5.16 1.60
N ASN A 13 11.83 6.33 2.22
CA ASN A 13 12.07 6.45 3.65
C ASN A 13 10.83 6.01 4.44
N ILE A 14 9.65 6.46 4.01
CA ILE A 14 8.37 6.05 4.61
C ILE A 14 8.19 4.54 4.45
N LEU A 15 8.39 4.01 3.24
CA LEU A 15 8.33 2.57 2.99
C LEU A 15 9.24 1.78 3.92
N THR A 16 10.48 2.22 4.08
CA THR A 16 11.46 1.53 4.93
C THR A 16 11.06 1.60 6.41
N SER A 17 10.75 2.78 6.92
CA SER A 17 10.42 2.98 8.34
C SER A 17 9.15 2.24 8.75
N VAL A 18 8.09 2.34 7.93
CA VAL A 18 6.81 1.67 8.22
C VAL A 18 6.92 0.16 8.03
N SER A 19 7.64 -0.30 7.00
CA SER A 19 7.88 -1.74 6.80
C SER A 19 8.58 -2.35 8.01
N MET A 20 9.67 -1.73 8.49
CA MET A 20 10.38 -2.22 9.67
C MET A 20 9.49 -2.29 10.92
N ALA A 21 8.64 -1.28 11.12
CA ALA A 21 7.70 -1.28 12.25
C ALA A 21 6.68 -2.42 12.16
N LEU A 22 6.09 -2.65 10.98
CA LEU A 22 5.12 -3.73 10.76
C LEU A 22 5.78 -5.12 10.82
N GLU A 23 6.98 -5.28 10.28
CA GLU A 23 7.72 -6.53 10.34
C GLU A 23 8.11 -6.90 11.78
N ASN A 24 8.46 -5.92 12.62
CA ASN A 24 8.72 -6.14 14.05
C ASN A 24 7.48 -6.64 14.81
N GLU A 25 6.28 -6.26 14.38
CA GLU A 25 5.00 -6.78 14.90
C GLU A 25 4.64 -8.16 14.31
N GLY A 26 5.50 -8.74 13.46
CA GLY A 26 5.34 -10.07 12.89
C GLY A 26 4.53 -10.12 11.59
N PHE A 27 4.21 -8.97 10.98
CA PHE A 27 3.59 -8.94 9.66
C PHE A 27 4.60 -9.23 8.56
N LYS A 28 4.10 -9.74 7.42
CA LYS A 28 4.86 -9.72 6.16
C LYS A 28 4.53 -8.44 5.43
N VAL A 29 5.52 -7.74 4.91
CA VAL A 29 5.29 -6.48 4.20
C VAL A 29 5.67 -6.63 2.73
N GLN A 30 4.80 -6.14 1.85
CA GLN A 30 5.05 -5.97 0.43
C GLN A 30 5.07 -4.47 0.15
N THR A 31 6.18 -3.95 -0.35
CA THR A 31 6.32 -2.50 -0.62
C THR A 31 6.23 -2.20 -2.12
N TYR A 32 5.64 -1.06 -2.45
CA TYR A 32 5.47 -0.57 -3.81
C TYR A 32 5.73 0.93 -3.86
N LEU A 33 6.45 1.39 -4.88
CA LEU A 33 6.85 2.80 -5.06
C LEU A 33 5.89 3.60 -5.93
N ASP A 34 4.89 2.94 -6.52
CA ASP A 34 3.94 3.56 -7.43
C ASP A 34 2.65 2.73 -7.51
N GLY A 35 1.56 3.39 -7.89
CA GLY A 35 0.25 2.75 -7.95
C GLY A 35 0.12 1.64 -9.01
N GLU A 36 0.92 1.66 -10.08
CA GLU A 36 0.83 0.65 -11.14
C GLU A 36 1.47 -0.67 -10.70
N SER A 37 2.69 -0.62 -10.15
CA SER A 37 3.36 -1.78 -9.58
C SER A 37 2.58 -2.36 -8.40
N ALA A 38 1.98 -1.51 -7.56
CA ALA A 38 1.08 -1.92 -6.49
C ALA A 38 -0.13 -2.68 -7.03
N TYR A 39 -0.85 -2.13 -8.03
CA TYR A 39 -2.02 -2.79 -8.59
C TYR A 39 -1.69 -4.17 -9.19
N ILE A 40 -0.59 -4.28 -9.95
CA ILE A 40 -0.15 -5.55 -10.53
C ILE A 40 0.23 -6.55 -9.43
N GLY A 41 1.03 -6.10 -8.47
CA GLY A 41 1.54 -6.92 -7.37
C GLY A 41 0.41 -7.46 -6.48
N MET A 42 -0.48 -6.58 -6.04
CA MET A 42 -1.61 -6.92 -5.18
C MET A 42 -2.67 -7.76 -5.91
N THR A 43 -2.78 -7.65 -7.24
CA THR A 43 -3.67 -8.55 -8.01
C THR A 43 -3.08 -9.95 -8.14
N ARG A 44 -1.74 -10.07 -8.29
CA ARG A 44 -1.07 -11.37 -8.40
C ARG A 44 -0.94 -12.08 -7.06
N ASN A 45 -0.60 -11.35 -6.01
CA ASN A 45 -0.43 -11.86 -4.65
C ASN A 45 -1.24 -10.98 -3.69
N PRO A 46 -2.55 -11.27 -3.51
CA PRO A 46 -3.42 -10.45 -2.68
C PRO A 46 -2.95 -10.36 -1.22
N PRO A 47 -2.75 -9.13 -0.68
CA PRO A 47 -2.46 -8.94 0.73
C PRO A 47 -3.74 -9.05 1.58
N ASP A 48 -3.58 -9.11 2.90
CA ASP A 48 -4.69 -9.06 3.87
C ASP A 48 -5.16 -7.63 4.16
N LEU A 49 -4.29 -6.64 3.96
CA LEU A 49 -4.51 -5.20 4.18
C LEU A 49 -3.63 -4.42 3.19
N ALA A 50 -4.10 -3.26 2.73
CA ALA A 50 -3.24 -2.30 2.05
C ALA A 50 -3.19 -0.96 2.79
N VAL A 51 -2.00 -0.37 2.86
CA VAL A 51 -1.75 1.00 3.31
C VAL A 51 -1.29 1.77 2.09
N ILE A 52 -2.03 2.79 1.68
CA ILE A 52 -1.82 3.50 0.41
C ILE A 52 -1.70 4.98 0.68
N ASP A 53 -0.61 5.60 0.23
CA ASP A 53 -0.47 7.05 0.21
C ASP A 53 -1.38 7.67 -0.86
N LEU A 54 -2.03 8.79 -0.52
CA LEU A 54 -2.87 9.51 -1.48
C LEU A 54 -2.06 10.35 -2.47
N LYS A 55 -0.93 10.92 -2.05
CA LYS A 55 -0.14 11.90 -2.80
C LYS A 55 1.03 11.25 -3.54
N MET A 56 0.73 10.37 -4.50
CA MET A 56 1.76 9.79 -5.37
C MET A 56 1.80 10.44 -6.76
N PRO A 57 2.97 10.57 -7.39
CA PRO A 57 3.11 11.01 -8.78
C PRO A 57 2.59 9.94 -9.76
N LYS A 58 2.11 10.39 -10.92
CA LYS A 58 1.54 9.59 -12.01
C LYS A 58 0.18 8.97 -11.68
N MET A 59 0.16 7.92 -10.86
CA MET A 59 -1.08 7.24 -10.44
C MET A 59 -1.24 7.45 -8.95
N ASN A 60 -2.19 8.30 -8.57
CA ASN A 60 -2.44 8.66 -7.19
C ASN A 60 -3.15 7.52 -6.42
N GLY A 61 -3.20 7.63 -5.10
CA GLY A 61 -3.80 6.59 -4.24
C GLY A 61 -5.30 6.38 -4.47
N GLU A 62 -6.01 7.41 -4.92
CA GLU A 62 -7.44 7.33 -5.24
C GLU A 62 -7.70 6.45 -6.47
N GLU A 63 -6.97 6.67 -7.56
CA GLU A 63 -7.07 5.85 -8.77
C GLU A 63 -6.71 4.38 -8.48
N LEU A 64 -5.71 4.14 -7.62
CA LEU A 64 -5.37 2.79 -7.17
C LEU A 64 -6.52 2.14 -6.41
N LEU A 65 -7.08 2.87 -5.45
CA LEU A 65 -8.21 2.39 -4.65
C LEU A 65 -9.42 2.05 -5.53
N GLU A 66 -9.78 2.92 -6.48
CA GLU A 66 -10.88 2.66 -7.41
C GLU A 66 -10.66 1.39 -8.23
N LYS A 67 -9.46 1.20 -8.79
CA LYS A 67 -9.11 0.00 -9.56
C LYS A 67 -9.15 -1.25 -8.69
N LEU A 68 -8.63 -1.19 -7.47
CA LEU A 68 -8.66 -2.31 -6.52
C LEU A 68 -10.10 -2.67 -6.14
N ARG A 69 -10.97 -1.68 -5.86
CA ARG A 69 -12.36 -1.91 -5.46
C ARG A 69 -13.20 -2.59 -6.53
N LYS A 70 -12.86 -2.45 -7.80
CA LYS A 70 -13.50 -3.20 -8.90
C LYS A 70 -13.22 -4.70 -8.87
N LYS A 71 -12.16 -5.15 -8.18
CA LYS A 71 -11.72 -6.55 -8.17
C LYS A 71 -11.58 -7.17 -6.78
N SER A 72 -11.49 -6.36 -5.73
CA SER A 72 -11.11 -6.79 -4.40
C SER A 72 -11.76 -5.93 -3.31
N SER A 73 -12.17 -6.60 -2.24
CA SER A 73 -12.72 -5.99 -1.03
C SER A 73 -11.70 -5.93 0.11
N ILE A 74 -10.40 -6.03 -0.18
CA ILE A 74 -9.37 -5.95 0.87
C ILE A 74 -9.52 -4.66 1.67
N PRO A 75 -9.37 -4.70 3.01
CA PRO A 75 -9.31 -3.50 3.83
C PRO A 75 -8.17 -2.59 3.36
N VAL A 76 -8.44 -1.28 3.26
CA VAL A 76 -7.46 -0.27 2.84
C VAL A 76 -7.42 0.82 3.91
N ILE A 77 -6.22 1.18 4.35
CA ILE A 77 -5.92 2.37 5.14
C ILE A 77 -5.29 3.39 4.20
N LEU A 78 -5.85 4.59 4.15
CA LEU A 78 -5.26 5.69 3.41
C LEU A 78 -4.30 6.45 4.33
N LEU A 79 -3.08 6.63 3.86
CA LEU A 79 -2.07 7.46 4.50
C LEU A 79 -2.06 8.78 3.75
N THR A 80 -2.16 9.89 4.48
CA THR A 80 -2.14 11.21 3.87
C THR A 80 -1.56 12.21 4.85
N SER A 81 -0.65 13.05 4.37
CA SER A 81 -0.26 14.28 5.05
C SER A 81 -1.26 15.37 4.70
N LYS A 82 -1.95 15.88 5.72
CA LYS A 82 -2.74 17.10 5.59
C LYS A 82 -1.76 18.27 5.49
N ASP A 83 -1.66 18.87 4.31
CA ASP A 83 -1.16 20.24 4.21
C ASP A 83 -2.37 21.12 4.54
N ASP A 84 -2.29 21.87 5.65
CA ASP A 84 -3.22 22.97 5.93
C ASP A 84 -2.93 24.16 5.01
#